data_AF-A0A7T2RYZ9-F1
#
_entry.id   AF-A0A7T2RYZ9-F1
#
_cell.length_a   1.000
_cell.length_b   1.000
_cell.length_c   1.000
_cell.angle_alpha   90.00
_cell.angle_beta   90.00
_cell.angle_gamma   90.00
#
_symmetry.space_group_name_H-M   'P 1'
#
loop_
_entity.id
_entity.type
_entity.pdbx_description
1 polymer ?
#
loop_
_entity_poly.entity_id
_entity_poly.type
_entity_poly.pdbx_seq_one_letter_code
_entity_poly.pdbx_strand_id
1 'polypeptide(L)'
;MKKALLLAVLAAALLAGCDSKPTGSPMPEVNDANCQIEAIKRIEDRATRESFAGLCARRSPAGGGIAPTENPKNWLELIDKNTPKGQEAKP
;
A
#
# COMPACT_ATOMS: atom_id res chain seq x y z
N MET A 1 -5.77 -16.35 37.63
CA MET A 1 -4.50 -16.62 36.91
C MET A 1 -4.69 -16.94 35.42
N LYS A 2 -5.64 -17.80 35.02
CA LYS A 2 -5.87 -18.16 33.60
C LYS A 2 -6.24 -16.97 32.68
N LYS A 3 -7.04 -16.02 33.16
CA LYS A 3 -7.49 -14.84 32.38
C LYS A 3 -6.34 -13.86 32.07
N ALA A 4 -5.43 -13.65 33.02
CA ALA A 4 -4.25 -12.80 32.83
C ALA A 4 -3.27 -13.39 31.81
N LEU A 5 -3.13 -14.72 31.79
CA LEU A 5 -2.29 -15.43 30.81
C LEU A 5 -2.83 -15.28 29.38
N LEU A 6 -4.16 -15.38 29.20
CA LEU A 6 -4.81 -15.22 27.90
C LEU A 6 -4.67 -13.80 27.35
N LEU A 7 -4.77 -12.78 28.20
CA LEU A 7 -4.59 -11.39 27.80
C LEU A 7 -3.14 -11.08 27.40
N ALA A 8 -2.17 -11.66 28.10
CA ALA A 8 -0.75 -11.51 27.77
C ALA A 8 -0.40 -12.15 26.41
N VAL A 9 -0.97 -13.31 26.09
CA VAL A 9 -0.77 -13.97 24.79
C VAL A 9 -1.41 -13.18 23.65
N LEU A 10 -2.60 -12.62 23.86
CA LEU A 10 -3.27 -11.79 22.85
C LEU A 10 -2.51 -10.49 22.58
N ALA A 11 -1.98 -9.84 23.62
CA ALA A 11 -1.15 -8.64 23.49
C ALA A 11 0.17 -8.93 22.74
N ALA A 12 0.80 -10.08 22.99
CA ALA A 12 2.01 -10.48 22.28
C ALA A 12 1.74 -10.79 20.79
N ALA A 13 0.59 -11.39 20.46
CA ALA A 13 0.19 -11.67 19.09
C ALA A 13 -0.09 -10.39 18.28
N LEU A 14 -0.60 -9.32 18.93
CA LEU A 14 -0.80 -8.02 18.29
C LEU A 14 0.52 -7.30 17.98
N LEU A 15 1.59 -7.58 18.73
CA LEU A 15 2.93 -7.01 18.52
C LEU A 15 3.76 -7.79 17.48
N ALA A 16 3.39 -9.03 17.17
CA ALA A 16 4.03 -9.84 16.12
C ALA A 16 3.60 -9.43 14.69
N GLY A 17 2.84 -8.34 14.54
CA GLY A 17 2.28 -7.86 13.27
C GLY A 17 3.18 -6.97 12.42
N CYS A 18 4.43 -6.71 12.80
CA CYS A 18 5.39 -6.05 11.91
C CYS A 18 6.57 -7.00 11.65
N ASP A 19 6.63 -7.42 10.39
CA ASP A 19 7.58 -8.37 9.82
C ASP A 19 9.00 -8.15 10.38
N SER A 20 9.41 -9.04 11.27
CA SER A 20 10.76 -9.11 11.82
C SER A 20 11.54 -10.20 11.08
N LYS A 21 11.41 -10.28 9.75
CA LYS A 21 12.11 -11.29 8.97
C LYS A 21 13.54 -10.82 8.69
N PRO A 22 14.55 -11.70 8.83
CA PRO A 22 15.94 -11.36 8.54
C PRO A 22 16.08 -10.86 7.10
N THR A 23 16.94 -9.86 6.91
CA THR A 23 17.29 -9.23 5.63
C THR A 23 17.50 -10.29 4.55
N GLY A 24 16.50 -10.44 3.68
CA GLY A 24 16.69 -11.06 2.37
C GLY A 24 17.70 -10.27 1.54
N SER A 25 18.00 -10.76 0.34
CA SER A 25 18.89 -10.11 -0.63
C SER A 25 18.77 -8.58 -0.61
N PRO A 26 19.90 -7.87 -0.76
CA PRO A 26 19.93 -6.41 -0.62
C PRO A 26 18.83 -5.76 -1.44
N MET A 27 18.07 -4.89 -0.79
CA MET A 27 17.00 -4.11 -1.42
C MET A 27 17.57 -3.39 -2.65
N PRO A 28 16.95 -3.51 -3.84
CA PRO A 28 17.39 -2.80 -5.02
C PRO A 28 17.36 -1.28 -4.81
N GLU A 29 18.14 -0.55 -5.62
CA GLU A 29 18.08 0.90 -5.62
C GLU A 29 16.73 1.40 -6.15
N VAL A 30 16.14 2.39 -5.47
CA VAL A 30 14.84 2.97 -5.82
C VAL A 30 15.02 4.03 -6.91
N ASN A 31 14.94 3.63 -8.18
CA ASN A 31 15.06 4.50 -9.35
C ASN A 31 14.05 4.14 -10.46
N ASP A 32 14.01 4.92 -11.55
CA ASP A 32 12.96 4.81 -12.58
C ASP A 32 12.97 3.45 -13.30
N ALA A 33 14.15 2.87 -13.49
CA ALA A 33 14.32 1.58 -14.13
C ALA A 33 13.86 0.43 -13.20
N ASN A 34 14.23 0.49 -11.93
CA ASN A 34 13.91 -0.56 -10.96
C ASN A 34 12.46 -0.47 -10.46
N CYS A 35 11.85 0.71 -10.48
CA CYS A 35 10.44 0.88 -10.12
C CYS A 35 9.44 0.48 -11.23
N GLN A 36 9.93 -0.04 -12.36
CA GLN A 36 9.06 -0.67 -13.35
C GLN A 36 8.43 -1.94 -12.77
N ILE A 37 7.14 -2.15 -13.05
CA ILE A 37 6.39 -3.32 -12.58
C ILE A 37 7.12 -4.63 -12.89
N GLU A 38 7.79 -4.72 -14.05
CA GLU A 38 8.50 -5.94 -14.43
C GLU A 38 9.80 -6.14 -13.66
N ALA A 39 10.49 -5.08 -13.24
CA ALA A 39 11.64 -5.20 -12.34
C ALA A 39 11.19 -5.63 -10.94
N ILE A 40 10.10 -5.04 -10.42
CA ILE A 40 9.51 -5.41 -9.12
C ILE A 40 9.07 -6.88 -9.10
N LYS A 41 8.45 -7.38 -10.18
CA LYS A 41 8.02 -8.79 -10.28
C LYS A 41 9.18 -9.80 -10.22
N ARG A 42 10.38 -9.39 -10.61
CA ARG A 42 11.58 -10.26 -10.57
C ARG A 42 12.16 -10.41 -9.16
N ILE A 43 11.71 -9.61 -8.19
CA ILE A 43 12.11 -9.76 -6.79
C ILE A 43 11.43 -11.02 -6.24
N GLU A 44 12.22 -12.06 -5.98
CA GLU A 44 11.71 -13.36 -5.51
C GLU A 44 11.17 -13.28 -4.08
N ASP A 45 11.96 -12.68 -3.18
CA ASP A 45 11.57 -12.53 -1.78
C ASP A 45 10.35 -11.60 -1.67
N ARG A 46 9.29 -12.13 -1.07
CA ARG A 46 8.01 -11.44 -0.97
C ARG A 46 8.10 -10.18 -0.11
N ALA A 47 8.80 -10.26 1.02
CA ALA A 47 8.89 -9.14 1.96
C ALA A 47 9.69 -7.98 1.34
N THR A 48 10.80 -8.29 0.67
CA THR A 48 11.58 -7.33 -0.13
C THR A 48 10.73 -6.75 -1.26
N ARG A 49 9.98 -7.57 -1.99
CA ARG A 49 9.14 -7.10 -3.11
C ARG A 49 8.06 -6.12 -2.64
N GLU A 50 7.36 -6.45 -1.56
CA GLU A 50 6.30 -5.60 -0.99
C GLU A 50 6.88 -4.28 -0.45
N SER A 51 7.99 -4.36 0.28
CA SER A 51 8.69 -3.17 0.81
C SER A 51 9.21 -2.27 -0.31
N PHE A 52 9.86 -2.86 -1.32
CA PHE A 52 10.41 -2.13 -2.47
C PHE A 52 9.30 -1.50 -3.31
N ALA A 53 8.21 -2.22 -3.60
CA ALA A 53 7.05 -1.68 -4.31
C ALA A 53 6.42 -0.50 -3.54
N GLY A 54 6.32 -0.60 -2.21
CA GLY A 54 5.85 0.47 -1.35
C GLY A 54 6.71 1.74 -1.43
N LEU A 55 8.04 1.59 -1.53
CA LEU A 55 8.96 2.72 -1.73
C LEU A 55 8.78 3.35 -3.13
N CYS A 56 8.68 2.53 -4.18
CA CYS A 56 8.44 3.00 -5.54
C CYS A 56 7.11 3.78 -5.67
N ALA A 57 6.04 3.31 -5.03
CA ALA A 57 4.73 3.96 -5.06
C ALA A 57 4.73 5.37 -4.42
N ARG A 58 5.67 5.64 -3.50
CA ARG A 58 5.80 6.93 -2.81
C ARG A 58 6.78 7.88 -3.49
N ARG A 59 7.40 7.49 -4.60
CA ARG A 59 8.32 8.38 -5.32
C ARG A 59 7.56 9.61 -5.82
N SER A 60 8.23 10.76 -5.67
CA SER A 60 7.76 12.02 -6.23
C SER A 60 7.62 11.89 -7.75
N PRO A 61 6.69 12.62 -8.40
CA PRO A 61 6.60 12.70 -9.86
C PRO A 61 7.94 13.04 -10.55
N ALA A 62 8.80 13.82 -9.89
CA ALA A 62 10.15 14.15 -10.38
C ALA A 62 11.08 12.93 -10.51
N GLY A 63 10.76 11.82 -9.85
CA GLY A 63 11.43 10.53 -9.99
C GLY A 63 10.48 9.47 -10.53
N GLY A 64 9.74 9.76 -11.60
CA GLY A 64 8.92 8.76 -12.29
C GLY A 64 7.73 8.20 -11.50
N GLY A 65 7.35 8.83 -10.37
CA GLY A 65 6.11 8.52 -9.65
C GLY A 65 4.85 8.93 -10.42
N ILE A 66 3.67 8.60 -9.89
CA ILE A 66 2.39 8.95 -10.53
C ILE A 66 2.29 10.48 -10.64
N ALA A 67 2.19 11.00 -11.86
CA ALA A 67 2.04 12.43 -12.08
C ALA A 67 0.77 12.97 -11.39
N PRO A 68 0.78 14.23 -10.91
CA PRO A 68 -0.42 14.86 -10.41
C PRO A 68 -1.51 14.82 -11.49
N THR A 69 -2.70 14.39 -11.12
CA THR A 69 -3.85 14.46 -12.04
C THR A 69 -4.21 15.93 -12.25
N GLU A 70 -4.33 16.37 -13.50
CA GLU A 70 -4.62 17.78 -13.82
C GLU A 70 -5.97 18.24 -13.27
N ASN A 71 -6.98 17.36 -13.27
CA ASN A 71 -8.31 17.65 -12.75
C ASN A 71 -8.77 16.50 -11.82
N PRO A 72 -8.33 16.49 -10.55
CA PRO A 72 -8.71 15.46 -9.60
C PRO A 72 -10.19 15.63 -9.26
N LYS A 73 -11.01 14.67 -9.69
CA LYS A 73 -12.45 14.70 -9.39
C LYS A 73 -12.72 14.35 -7.94
N ASN A 74 -13.66 15.08 -7.34
CA ASN A 74 -14.20 14.69 -6.05
C ASN A 74 -15.10 13.45 -6.20
N TRP A 75 -15.15 12.61 -5.16
CA TRP A 75 -16.02 11.42 -5.14
C TRP A 75 -17.49 11.75 -5.42
N LEU A 76 -17.99 12.88 -4.92
CA LEU A 76 -19.37 13.34 -5.14
C LEU A 76 -19.67 13.60 -6.62
N GLU A 77 -18.72 14.19 -7.35
CA GLU A 77 -18.86 14.47 -8.79
C GLU A 77 -18.90 13.20 -9.65
N LEU A 78 -18.43 12.08 -9.12
CA LEU A 78 -18.47 10.78 -9.78
C LEU A 78 -19.82 10.09 -9.57
N ILE A 79 -20.39 10.20 -8.36
CA ILE A 79 -21.71 9.63 -8.05
C ILE A 79 -22.80 10.35 -8.86
N ASP A 80 -22.78 11.69 -8.88
CA ASP A 80 -23.82 12.49 -9.52
C ASP A 80 -23.92 12.26 -11.05
N LYS A 81 -22.82 11.81 -11.68
CA LYS A 81 -22.80 11.45 -13.12
C LYS A 81 -23.40 10.09 -13.42
N ASN A 82 -23.41 9.19 -12.44
CA ASN A 82 -23.89 7.82 -12.60
C ASN A 82 -25.32 7.62 -12.06
N THR A 83 -25.86 8.61 -11.35
CA THR A 83 -27.25 8.61 -10.86
C THR A 83 -28.19 9.11 -11.98
N PRO A 84 -29.16 8.29 -12.44
CA PRO A 84 -30.25 8.79 -13.28
C PRO A 84 -30.97 9.94 -12.56
N LYS A 85 -31.18 11.07 -13.24
CA LYS A 85 -31.90 12.22 -12.65
C LYS A 85 -33.23 11.77 -12.06
N GLY A 86 -33.36 11.85 -10.73
CA GLY A 86 -34.58 11.48 -10.00
C GLY A 86 -34.41 10.45 -8.88
N GLN A 87 -33.21 9.92 -8.64
CA GLN A 87 -32.93 9.09 -7.45
C GLN A 87 -31.90 9.77 -6.56
N GLU A 88 -32.35 10.76 -5.78
CA GLU A 88 -31.57 11.20 -4.62
C GLU A 88 -31.48 10.01 -3.65
N ALA A 89 -30.26 9.53 -3.41
CA ALA A 89 -30.01 8.55 -2.36
C ALA A 89 -30.37 9.22 -1.03
N LYS A 90 -31.48 8.78 -0.44
CA LYS A 90 -31.87 9.18 0.91
C LYS A 90 -30.77 8.72 1.89
N PRO A 91 -30.37 9.57 2.87
CA PRO A 91 -29.30 9.25 3.81
C PRO A 91 -29.55 7.99 4.64
#